data_AF-A0A7X7VXM9-F1
#
_entry.id   AF-A0A7X7VXM9-F1
#
_cell.length_a   1.000
_cell.length_b   1.000
_cell.length_c   1.000
_cell.angle_alpha   90.00
_cell.angle_beta   90.00
_cell.angle_gamma   90.00
#
_symmetry.space_group_name_H-M   'P 1'
#
loop_
_entity.id
_entity.type
_entity.pdbx_description
1 polymer ?
#
loop_
_entity_poly.entity_id
_entity_poly.type
_entity_poly.pdbx_seq_one_letter_code
_entity_poly.pdbx_strand_id
1 'polypeptide(L)'
;MPPQALEPLEEVLGHYPLAVLDIRNESYKEKKGVWWVRTESGMKILKKVSNSEQTLRFTLDAVRHLRKNGVLLPEVNRTSDGNEYVNIEGTCFVLTDAVEGRNPSYSVPEEMALLASGLAAFHRASVGFKRSLATNPGSRSRKA
;
A
#
# COMPACT_ATOMS: atom_id res chain seq x y z
N MET A 1 18.92 -15.20 18.29
CA MET A 1 17.89 -14.44 17.54
C MET A 1 16.90 -15.44 16.98
N PRO A 2 15.58 -15.21 17.06
CA PRO A 2 14.64 -16.11 16.39
C PRO A 2 14.88 -16.06 14.88
N PRO A 3 14.66 -17.17 14.14
CA PRO A 3 14.80 -17.18 12.70
C PRO A 3 13.85 -16.14 12.13
N GLN A 4 14.37 -15.16 11.41
CA GLN A 4 13.52 -14.33 10.56
C GLN A 4 12.90 -15.29 9.56
N ALA A 5 11.58 -15.51 9.64
CA ALA A 5 10.88 -16.17 8.55
C ALA A 5 11.25 -15.39 7.28
N LEU A 6 11.91 -16.05 6.32
CA LEU A 6 12.19 -15.47 5.01
C LEU A 6 10.84 -15.28 4.33
N GLU A 7 10.27 -14.10 4.50
CA GLU A 7 9.15 -13.67 3.66
C GLU A 7 9.57 -13.78 2.19
N PRO A 8 8.64 -14.13 1.27
CA PRO A 8 8.94 -14.33 -0.14
C PRO A 8 9.13 -12.99 -0.88
N LEU A 9 10.03 -12.12 -0.38
CA LEU A 9 10.16 -10.74 -0.85
C LEU A 9 10.64 -10.65 -2.31
N GLU A 10 11.57 -11.52 -2.71
CA GLU A 10 12.06 -11.58 -4.09
C GLU A 10 10.97 -12.03 -5.06
N GLU A 11 10.21 -13.07 -4.69
CA GLU A 11 9.06 -13.54 -5.46
C GLU A 11 8.01 -12.44 -5.60
N VAL A 12 7.62 -11.81 -4.48
CA VAL A 12 6.66 -10.70 -4.47
C VAL A 12 7.13 -9.54 -5.35
N LEU A 13 8.38 -9.12 -5.22
CA LEU A 13 8.91 -7.98 -5.99
C LEU A 13 9.10 -8.31 -7.47
N GLY A 14 9.31 -9.57 -7.83
CA GLY A 14 9.37 -10.04 -9.21
C GLY A 14 8.08 -9.83 -10.01
N HIS A 15 6.94 -9.61 -9.34
CA HIS A 15 5.69 -9.24 -10.01
C HIS A 15 5.62 -7.77 -10.44
N TYR A 16 6.52 -6.91 -9.98
CA TYR A 16 6.51 -5.49 -10.33
C TYR A 16 7.50 -5.20 -11.47
N PRO A 17 7.16 -4.31 -12.41
CA PRO A 17 8.02 -3.97 -13.55
C PRO A 17 9.13 -2.99 -13.13
N LEU A 18 9.99 -3.39 -12.18
CA LEU A 18 11.07 -2.58 -11.64
C LEU A 18 12.31 -3.43 -11.32
N ALA A 19 13.48 -2.79 -11.31
CA ALA A 19 14.72 -3.39 -10.87
C ALA A 19 14.95 -3.08 -9.37
N VAL A 20 15.05 -4.14 -8.55
CA VAL A 20 15.37 -4.03 -7.12
C VAL A 20 16.88 -3.99 -6.94
N LEU A 21 17.35 -3.00 -6.18
CA LEU A 21 18.78 -2.81 -5.88
C LEU A 21 19.14 -3.21 -4.45
N ASP A 22 18.23 -3.04 -3.50
CA ASP A 22 18.42 -3.39 -2.08
C ASP A 22 17.09 -3.42 -1.32
N ILE A 23 17.04 -4.23 -0.26
CA ILE A 23 15.87 -4.39 0.60
C ILE A 23 16.30 -4.31 2.07
N ARG A 24 15.68 -3.41 2.83
CA ARG A 24 15.93 -3.25 4.27
C ARG A 24 14.65 -3.38 5.06
N ASN A 25 14.60 -4.26 6.06
CA ASN A 25 13.47 -4.32 6.97
C ASN A 25 13.41 -3.04 7.83
N GLU A 26 12.24 -2.43 7.88
CA GLU A 26 11.94 -1.30 8.77
C GLU A 26 11.27 -1.78 10.06
N SER A 27 10.28 -2.66 9.90
CA SER A 27 9.61 -3.29 11.04
C SER A 27 9.03 -4.64 10.66
N TYR A 28 8.97 -5.55 11.62
CA TYR A 28 8.34 -6.85 11.44
C TYR A 28 7.67 -7.31 12.73
N LYS A 29 6.43 -7.79 12.59
CA LYS A 29 5.59 -8.33 13.66
C LYS A 29 4.74 -9.46 13.08
N GLU A 30 5.35 -10.61 12.76
CA GLU A 30 4.76 -11.86 12.25
C GLU A 30 3.69 -11.70 11.14
N LYS A 31 2.51 -11.19 11.49
CA LYS A 31 1.39 -10.85 10.60
C LYS A 31 1.58 -9.54 9.83
N LYS A 32 2.51 -8.68 10.22
CA LYS A 32 2.78 -7.36 9.61
C LYS A 32 4.26 -7.19 9.36
N GLY A 33 4.60 -6.53 8.26
CA GLY A 33 5.97 -6.20 7.94
C GLY A 33 6.05 -4.98 7.02
N VAL A 34 7.11 -4.22 7.17
CA VAL A 34 7.41 -3.04 6.34
C VAL A 34 8.87 -3.11 5.95
N TRP A 35 9.15 -2.96 4.66
CA TRP A 35 10.51 -2.92 4.11
C TRP A 35 10.69 -1.70 3.23
N TRP A 36 11.87 -1.10 3.33
CA TRP A 36 12.39 -0.17 2.34
C TRP A 36 12.92 -0.97 1.17
N VAL A 37 12.54 -0.59 -0.05
CA VAL A 37 12.98 -1.23 -1.28
C VAL A 37 13.61 -0.15 -2.15
N ARG A 38 14.93 -0.21 -2.33
CA ARG A 38 15.64 0.69 -3.22
C ARG A 38 15.53 0.14 -4.64
N THR A 39 15.09 0.97 -5.56
CA THR A 39 14.93 0.62 -6.97
C THR A 39 15.62 1.66 -7.86
N GLU A 40 15.77 1.37 -9.14
CA GLU A 40 16.26 2.35 -10.11
C GLU A 40 15.32 3.54 -10.30
N SER A 41 14.02 3.39 -9.99
CA SER A 41 13.00 4.43 -10.06
C SER A 41 12.69 5.09 -8.71
N GLY A 42 13.66 5.03 -7.79
CA GLY A 42 13.58 5.65 -6.47
C GLY A 42 13.25 4.69 -5.34
N MET A 43 13.03 5.24 -4.15
CA MET A 43 12.76 4.47 -2.95
C MET A 43 11.28 4.09 -2.85
N LYS A 44 11.01 2.84 -2.50
CA LYS A 44 9.66 2.28 -2.33
C LYS A 44 9.48 1.69 -0.93
N ILE A 45 8.23 1.49 -0.54
CA ILE A 45 7.83 0.81 0.70
C ILE A 45 7.01 -0.43 0.35
N LEU A 46 7.51 -1.61 0.71
CA LEU A 46 6.76 -2.86 0.63
C LEU A 46 6.10 -3.13 1.99
N LYS A 47 4.80 -3.42 2.00
CA LYS A 47 4.04 -3.74 3.22
C LYS A 47 3.40 -5.11 3.11
N LYS A 48 3.68 -5.98 4.10
CA LYS A 48 2.90 -7.19 4.38
C LYS A 48 1.63 -6.81 5.14
N VAL A 49 0.48 -7.11 4.55
CA VAL A 49 -0.84 -6.71 5.05
C VAL A 49 -1.41 -7.81 5.95
N SER A 50 -1.74 -7.46 7.19
CA SER A 50 -2.35 -8.40 8.14
C SER A 50 -3.87 -8.55 8.00
N ASN A 51 -4.50 -7.65 7.26
CA ASN A 51 -5.95 -7.61 7.10
C ASN A 51 -6.38 -8.59 6.00
N SER A 52 -7.66 -8.95 5.98
CA SER A 52 -8.21 -9.72 4.88
C SER A 52 -8.03 -9.00 3.54
N GLU A 53 -7.93 -9.77 2.46
CA GLU A 53 -7.85 -9.24 1.10
C GLU A 53 -9.03 -8.29 0.79
N GLN A 54 -10.23 -8.58 1.30
CA GLN A 54 -11.39 -7.71 1.15
C GLN A 54 -11.17 -6.33 1.79
N THR A 55 -10.59 -6.29 2.99
CA THR A 55 -10.27 -5.04 3.69
C THR A 55 -9.17 -4.28 2.95
N LEU A 56 -8.19 -4.99 2.39
CA LEU A 56 -7.16 -4.38 1.55
C LEU A 56 -7.77 -3.74 0.31
N ARG A 57 -8.62 -4.45 -0.43
CA ARG A 57 -9.31 -3.93 -1.63
C ARG A 57 -10.11 -2.67 -1.33
N PHE A 58 -10.84 -2.65 -0.21
CA PHE A 58 -11.53 -1.45 0.27
C PHE A 58 -10.58 -0.28 0.53
N THR A 59 -9.42 -0.56 1.14
CA THR A 59 -8.40 0.45 1.42
C THR A 59 -7.81 1.01 0.14
N LEU A 60 -7.50 0.16 -0.85
CA LEU A 60 -7.00 0.58 -2.16
C LEU A 60 -8.03 1.41 -2.93
N ASP A 61 -9.31 1.03 -2.89
CA ASP A 61 -10.41 1.83 -3.42
C ASP A 61 -10.45 3.23 -2.80
N ALA A 62 -10.34 3.31 -1.48
CA ALA A 62 -10.33 4.58 -0.76
C ALA A 62 -9.12 5.43 -1.13
N VAL A 63 -7.91 4.84 -1.18
CA VAL A 63 -6.69 5.53 -1.60
C VAL A 63 -6.83 6.09 -3.02
N ARG A 64 -7.36 5.32 -3.96
CA ARG A 64 -7.64 5.79 -5.33
C ARG A 64 -8.61 6.96 -5.34
N HIS A 65 -9.73 6.85 -4.63
CA HIS A 65 -10.72 7.93 -4.55
C HIS A 65 -10.11 9.20 -3.96
N LEU A 66 -9.39 9.09 -2.84
CA LEU A 66 -8.78 10.22 -2.16
C LEU A 66 -7.71 10.90 -3.02
N ARG A 67 -6.83 10.12 -3.68
CA ARG A 67 -5.84 10.66 -4.62
C ARG A 67 -6.50 11.38 -5.79
N LYS A 68 -7.56 10.80 -6.37
CA LYS A 68 -8.35 11.44 -7.44
C LYS A 68 -8.97 12.77 -6.99
N ASN A 69 -9.27 12.91 -5.70
CA ASN A 69 -9.82 14.12 -5.09
C ASN A 69 -8.75 15.02 -4.44
N GLY A 70 -7.47 14.87 -4.83
CA GLY A 70 -6.40 15.80 -4.48
C GLY A 70 -5.70 15.56 -3.15
N VAL A 71 -5.98 14.45 -2.46
CA VAL A 71 -5.22 14.08 -1.25
C VAL A 71 -3.85 13.53 -1.65
N LEU A 72 -2.80 14.10 -1.04
CA LEU A 72 -1.42 13.67 -1.23
C LEU A 72 -1.15 12.36 -0.46
N LEU A 73 -1.44 11.23 -1.09
CA LEU A 73 -1.11 9.89 -0.59
C LEU A 73 -0.01 9.26 -1.44
N PRO A 74 0.81 8.34 -0.90
CA PRO A 74 1.79 7.59 -1.69
C PRO A 74 1.17 6.86 -2.88
N GLU A 75 1.94 6.73 -3.97
CA GLU A 75 1.47 6.00 -5.16
C GLU A 75 1.52 4.51 -4.92
N VAL A 76 0.42 3.81 -5.23
CA VAL A 76 0.39 2.36 -5.23
C VAL A 76 0.96 1.89 -6.55
N ASN A 77 2.10 1.20 -6.50
CA ASN A 77 2.76 0.68 -7.68
C ASN A 77 1.97 -0.52 -8.19
N ARG A 78 1.81 -0.64 -9.51
CA ARG A 78 1.12 -1.78 -10.12
C ARG A 78 2.10 -2.87 -10.51
N THR A 79 1.67 -4.11 -10.36
CA THR A 79 2.35 -5.28 -10.91
C THR A 79 2.30 -5.27 -12.44
N SER A 80 3.10 -6.11 -13.08
CA SER A 80 3.17 -6.25 -14.54
C SER A 80 1.84 -6.69 -15.17
N ASP A 81 0.96 -7.35 -14.41
CA ASP A 81 -0.40 -7.73 -14.82
C ASP A 81 -1.47 -6.68 -14.42
N GLY A 82 -1.06 -5.54 -13.87
CA GLY A 82 -1.92 -4.40 -13.56
C GLY A 82 -2.62 -4.45 -12.20
N ASN A 83 -2.35 -5.45 -11.36
CA ASN A 83 -2.83 -5.53 -9.98
C ASN A 83 -2.13 -4.51 -9.06
N GLU A 84 -2.74 -4.19 -7.92
CA GLU A 84 -2.24 -3.20 -6.95
C GLU A 84 -1.53 -3.84 -5.75
N TYR A 85 -1.49 -5.16 -5.70
CA TYR A 85 -0.87 -5.96 -4.66
C TYR A 85 -0.61 -7.38 -5.18
N VAL A 86 0.28 -8.09 -4.50
CA VAL A 86 0.57 -9.51 -4.75
C VAL A 86 -0.02 -10.33 -3.60
N ASN A 87 -0.66 -11.46 -3.89
CA ASN A 87 -1.16 -12.40 -2.89
C ASN A 87 -0.38 -13.72 -3.01
N ILE A 88 0.42 -14.03 -1.98
CA ILE A 88 1.15 -15.30 -1.84
C ILE A 88 0.49 -16.08 -0.71
N GLU A 89 -0.14 -17.21 -1.03
CA GLU A 89 -0.75 -18.13 -0.07
C GLU A 89 -1.72 -17.46 0.94
N GLY A 90 -2.48 -16.46 0.49
CA GLY A 90 -3.43 -15.71 1.31
C GLY A 90 -2.83 -14.49 2.02
N THR A 91 -1.51 -14.27 1.92
CA THR A 91 -0.83 -13.08 2.44
C THR A 91 -0.68 -12.04 1.34
N CYS A 92 -1.23 -10.84 1.58
CA CYS A 92 -1.15 -9.75 0.62
C CYS A 92 0.05 -8.82 0.88
N PHE A 93 0.70 -8.39 -0.18
CA PHE A 93 1.81 -7.44 -0.17
C PHE A 93 1.54 -6.26 -1.10
N VAL A 94 1.68 -5.03 -0.59
CA VAL A 94 1.44 -3.80 -1.35
C VAL A 94 2.74 -3.02 -1.45
N LEU A 95 3.08 -2.58 -2.66
CA LEU A 95 4.23 -1.71 -2.90
C LEU A 95 3.76 -0.27 -3.14
N THR A 96 4.33 0.68 -2.42
CA THR A 96 4.08 2.12 -2.65
C THR A 96 5.35 2.90 -2.85
N ASP A 97 5.24 4.08 -3.44
CA ASP A 97 6.33 5.06 -3.39
C ASP A 97 6.65 5.42 -1.94
N ALA A 98 7.93 5.64 -1.65
CA ALA A 98 8.32 6.30 -0.41
C ALA A 98 8.04 7.80 -0.54
N VAL A 99 7.46 8.38 0.52
CA VAL A 99 7.30 9.83 0.62
C VAL A 99 8.46 10.37 1.45
N GLU A 100 9.21 11.28 0.87
CA GLU A 100 10.26 12.01 1.58
C GLU A 100 9.63 13.05 2.51
N GLY A 101 10.13 13.11 3.74
CA GLY A 101 9.66 14.05 4.73
C GLY A 101 10.03 13.64 6.15
N ARG A 102 9.56 14.42 7.10
CA ARG A 102 9.66 14.13 8.54
C ARG A 102 8.28 14.13 9.16
N ASN A 103 8.16 13.50 10.32
CA ASN A 103 6.96 13.64 11.13
C ASN A 103 6.80 15.10 11.59
N PRO A 104 5.56 15.63 11.59
CA PRO A 104 5.28 16.92 12.17
C PRO A 104 5.40 16.88 13.69
N SER A 105 5.74 18.02 14.28
CA SER A 105 5.78 18.24 15.71
C SER A 105 4.41 18.72 16.22
N TYR A 106 3.86 18.01 17.20
CA TYR A 106 2.61 18.39 17.85
C TYR A 106 2.74 19.60 18.79
N SER A 107 3.97 19.99 19.14
CA SER A 107 4.24 21.15 20.02
C SER A 107 4.41 22.46 19.26
N VAL A 108 4.50 22.42 17.93
CA VAL A 108 4.64 23.61 17.08
C VAL A 108 3.26 23.98 16.53
N PRO A 109 2.67 25.13 16.93
CA PRO A 109 1.31 25.50 16.54
C PRO A 109 1.06 25.49 15.03
N GLU A 110 2.04 25.93 14.23
CA GLU A 110 1.95 25.97 12.78
C GLU A 110 1.88 24.56 12.18
N GLU A 111 2.68 23.62 12.68
CA GLU A 111 2.65 22.23 12.23
C GLU A 111 1.36 21.52 12.67
N MET A 112 0.84 21.85 13.85
CA MET A 112 -0.45 21.36 14.31
C MET A 112 -1.60 21.88 13.43
N ALA A 113 -1.54 23.14 13.00
CA ALA A 113 -2.51 23.71 12.06
C ALA A 113 -2.44 23.02 10.69
N LEU A 114 -1.25 22.66 10.21
CA LEU A 114 -1.06 21.89 8.97
C LEU A 114 -1.67 20.48 9.10
N LEU A 115 -1.46 19.80 10.22
CA LEU A 115 -2.07 18.50 10.51
C LEU A 115 -3.60 18.56 10.48
N ALA A 116 -4.18 19.54 11.18
CA ALA A 116 -5.63 19.73 11.23
C ALA A 116 -6.20 20.05 9.84
N SER A 117 -5.50 20.88 9.07
CA SER A 117 -5.89 21.24 7.70
C SER A 117 -5.83 20.03 6.76
N GLY A 118 -4.78 19.20 6.88
CA GLY A 118 -4.63 17.96 6.13
C GLY A 118 -5.75 16.95 6.44
N LEU A 119 -6.09 16.79 7.72
CA LEU A 119 -7.21 15.94 8.13
C LEU A 119 -8.56 16.46 7.61
N ALA A 120 -8.79 17.77 7.66
CA ALA A 120 -10.00 18.38 7.11
C ALA A 120 -10.09 18.19 5.58
N ALA A 121 -8.97 18.33 4.87
CA ALA A 121 -8.90 18.05 3.43
C ALA A 121 -9.20 16.59 3.12
N PHE A 122 -8.65 15.66 3.91
CA PHE A 122 -8.93 14.22 3.81
C PHE A 122 -10.44 13.93 3.97
N HIS A 123 -11.09 14.48 5.00
CA HIS A 123 -12.53 14.31 5.21
C HIS A 123 -13.39 14.89 4.09
N ARG A 124 -13.02 16.07 3.55
CA ARG A 124 -13.73 16.63 2.40
C ARG A 124 -13.58 15.77 1.14
N ALA A 125 -12.38 15.28 0.88
CA ALA A 125 -12.08 14.44 -0.27
C ALA A 125 -12.70 13.04 -0.20
N SER A 126 -13.01 12.54 1.01
CA SER A 126 -13.65 11.23 1.18
C SER A 126 -15.15 11.23 0.84
N VAL A 127 -15.79 12.40 0.76
CA VAL A 127 -17.20 12.54 0.40
C VAL A 127 -17.46 11.88 -0.95
N GLY A 128 -18.55 11.12 -1.04
CA GLY A 128 -18.94 10.41 -2.25
C GLY A 128 -18.13 9.14 -2.54
N PHE A 129 -17.21 8.73 -1.64
CA PHE A 129 -16.54 7.45 -1.76
C PHE A 129 -17.55 6.30 -1.80
N LYS A 130 -17.41 5.46 -2.83
CA LYS A 130 -18.14 4.20 -2.97
C LYS A 130 -17.13 3.10 -3.24
N ARG A 131 -17.20 2.03 -2.46
CA ARG A 131 -16.38 0.84 -2.71
C ARG A 131 -16.70 0.29 -4.10
N SER A 132 -15.67 -0.15 -4.81
CA SER A 132 -15.89 -0.93 -6.01
C SER A 132 -16.52 -2.27 -5.58
N LEU A 133 -17.66 -2.61 -6.16
CA LEU A 133 -18.16 -3.97 -6.06
C LEU A 133 -17.32 -4.77 -7.04
N ALA A 134 -16.25 -5.40 -6.57
CA ALA A 134 -15.51 -6.34 -7.40
C ALA A 134 -16.49 -7.43 -7.87
N THR A 135 -16.80 -7.44 -9.17
CA THR A 135 -17.33 -8.62 -9.84
C THR A 135 -16.26 -9.70 -9.74
N ASN A 136 -16.56 -10.78 -9.03
CA ASN A 136 -15.70 -11.96 -8.93
C ASN A 136 -15.22 -12.37 -10.35
N PRO A 137 -13.91 -12.37 -10.64
CA PRO A 137 -13.41 -12.92 -11.90
C PRO A 137 -13.60 -14.45 -12.03
N GLY A 138 -14.19 -15.09 -11.01
CA GLY A 138 -14.35 -16.54 -10.91
C GLY A 138 -15.67 -17.13 -11.43
N SER A 139 -16.67 -16.34 -11.87
CA SER A 139 -17.90 -16.91 -12.44
C SER A 139 -17.83 -17.05 -13.97
N ARG A 140 -16.88 -17.82 -14.47
CA ARG A 140 -17.05 -18.43 -15.81
C ARG A 140 -17.99 -19.62 -15.66
N SER A 141 -19.08 -19.59 -16.41
CA SER A 141 -20.11 -20.62 -16.50
C SER A 141 -19.54 -22.03 -16.50
N ARG A 142 -19.95 -22.86 -15.53
CA ARG A 142 -20.12 -24.28 -15.83
C ARG A 142 -21.41 -24.39 -16.63
N LYS A 143 -21.27 -24.43 -17.96
CA LYS A 143 -22.28 -25.11 -18.78
C LYS A 143 -22.14 -26.61 -18.48
N ALA A 144 -23.21 -27.19 -17.96
CA ALA A 144 -23.56 -28.60 -18.09
C ALA A 144 -25.05 -28.63 -18.41
#